data_AF-A0A9X9BSJ9-F1
#
_entry.id   AF-A0A9X9BSJ9-F1
#
_cell.length_a   1.000
_cell.length_b   1.000
_cell.length_c   1.000
_cell.angle_alpha   90.00
_cell.angle_beta   90.00
_cell.angle_gamma   90.00
#
_symmetry.space_group_name_H-M   'P 1'
#
loop_
_entity.id
_entity.type
_entity.pdbx_description
1 polymer ?
#
loop_
_entity_poly.entity_id
_entity_poly.type
_entity_poly.pdbx_seq_one_letter_code
_entity_poly.pdbx_strand_id
1 'polypeptide(L)' 'MNPIERPVASPCVSICALDDDDICTGCQRTVDEITRWSRMDNAERRVVLGLCHERAVASGLVFMVSGKSGA' A
#
# COMPACT_ATOMS: atom_id res chain seq x y z
N MET A 1 -3.76 -1.56 -21.26
CA MET A 1 -3.00 -0.53 -20.53
C MET A 1 -2.96 0.75 -21.36
N ASN A 2 -3.33 1.89 -20.78
CA ASN A 2 -3.22 3.19 -21.45
C ASN A 2 -1.74 3.60 -21.51
N PRO A 3 -1.13 3.80 -22.70
CA PRO A 3 0.32 3.97 -22.86
C PRO A 3 0.89 5.26 -22.24
N ILE A 4 0.07 6.17 -21.69
CA ILE A 4 0.49 7.47 -21.14
C ILE A 4 0.41 7.51 -19.61
N GLU A 5 -0.20 6.51 -18.97
CA GLU A 5 -0.45 6.57 -17.53
C GLU A 5 0.78 6.17 -16.71
N ARG A 6 1.23 7.07 -15.82
CA ARG A 6 2.38 6.79 -14.93
C ARG A 6 2.07 5.60 -14.02
N PRO A 7 3.04 4.68 -13.81
CA PRO A 7 2.87 3.58 -12.87
C PRO A 7 2.53 4.08 -11.46
N VAL A 8 1.54 3.45 -10.83
CA VAL A 8 1.21 3.69 -9.42
C VAL A 8 2.38 3.21 -8.54
N ALA A 9 2.83 4.10 -7.65
CA ALA A 9 3.95 3.85 -6.75
C ALA A 9 3.59 2.80 -5.69
N SER A 10 4.59 2.00 -5.29
CA SER A 10 4.44 1.00 -4.23
C SER A 10 4.36 1.66 -2.85
N PRO A 11 3.46 1.21 -1.95
CA PRO A 11 3.39 1.70 -0.57
C PRO A 11 4.48 1.08 0.34
N CYS A 12 5.40 0.30 -0.23
CA CYS A 12 6.43 -0.40 0.54
C CYS A 12 7.39 0.59 1.23
N VAL A 13 7.54 0.44 2.54
CA VAL A 13 8.50 1.20 3.36
C VAL A 13 9.78 0.40 3.67
N SER A 14 10.04 -0.67 2.90
CA SER A 14 11.18 -1.58 3.08
C SER A 14 11.25 -2.27 4.45
N ILE A 15 10.10 -2.40 5.11
CA ILE A 15 9.93 -3.22 6.31
C ILE A 15 9.05 -4.40 5.93
N CYS A 16 9.57 -5.62 6.10
CA CYS A 16 8.85 -6.85 5.86
C CYS A 16 8.63 -7.56 7.20
N ALA A 17 7.53 -7.25 7.85
CA ALA A 17 7.08 -7.91 9.07
C ALA A 17 5.57 -8.11 8.96
N LEU A 18 5.12 -9.36 9.00
CA LEU A 18 3.71 -9.75 8.92
C LEU A 18 3.14 -9.90 10.34
N ASP A 19 1.85 -9.61 10.51
CA ASP A 19 1.09 -9.98 11.70
C ASP A 19 0.46 -11.38 11.55
N ASP A 20 -0.38 -11.75 12.53
CA ASP A 20 -1.05 -13.06 12.55
C ASP A 20 -2.08 -13.24 11.43
N ASP A 21 -2.51 -12.15 10.77
CA ASP A 21 -3.46 -12.14 9.66
C ASP A 21 -2.77 -12.03 8.29
N ASP A 22 -1.45 -12.27 8.22
CA ASP A 22 -0.62 -12.15 7.02
C ASP A 22 -0.65 -10.73 6.39
N ILE A 23 -0.84 -9.70 7.23
CA ILE A 23 -0.79 -8.30 6.83
C ILE A 23 0.57 -7.72 7.20
N CYS A 24 1.21 -7.05 6.24
CA CYS A 24 2.46 -6.36 6.47
C CYS A 24 2.27 -5.17 7.41
N THR A 25 2.81 -5.23 8.61
CA THR A 25 2.75 -4.17 9.62
C THR A 25 3.31 -2.82 9.12
N GLY A 26 4.26 -2.82 8.17
CA GLY A 26 4.83 -1.61 7.59
C GLY A 26 4.02 -0.96 6.48
N CYS A 27 3.56 -1.74 5.48
CA CYS A 27 2.86 -1.20 4.30
C CYS A 27 1.37 -1.55 4.22
N GLN A 28 0.86 -2.33 5.17
CA GLN A 28 -0.54 -2.73 5.34
C GLN A 28 -1.14 -3.49 4.15
N ARG A 29 -0.28 -4.04 3.29
CA ARG A 29 -0.65 -5.01 2.24
C ARG A 29 -0.68 -6.42 2.80
N THR A 30 -1.59 -7.25 2.28
CA THR A 30 -1.54 -8.70 2.51
C THR A 30 -0.40 -9.35 1.71
N VAL A 31 0.02 -10.56 2.10
CA VAL A 31 0.96 -11.37 1.32
C VAL A 31 0.51 -11.54 -0.14
N ASP A 32 -0.78 -11.78 -0.37
CA ASP A 32 -1.35 -11.93 -1.72
C ASP A 32 -1.26 -10.66 -2.57
N GLU A 33 -1.38 -9.49 -1.95
CA GLU A 33 -1.22 -8.21 -2.63
C GLU A 33 0.26 -7.92 -2.92
N ILE A 34 1.16 -8.29 -2.01
CA ILE A 34 2.62 -8.14 -2.18
C ILE A 34 3.11 -8.99 -3.36
N THR A 35 2.70 -10.27 -3.41
CA THR A 35 3.14 -11.21 -4.45
C THR A 35 2.59 -10.87 -5.83
N ARG A 36 1.37 -10.33 -5.91
CA ARG A 36 0.71 -9.96 -7.17
C ARG A 36 1.00 -8.54 -7.64
N TRP A 37 1.58 -7.67 -6.81
CA TRP A 37 1.78 -6.25 -7.11
C TRP A 37 2.41 -5.95 -8.48
N SER A 38 3.44 -6.70 -8.86
CA SER A 38 4.14 -6.50 -10.14
C SER A 38 3.28 -6.83 -11.36
N ARG A 39 2.24 -7.64 -11.19
CA ARG A 39 1.31 -8.08 -12.23
C ARG A 39 0.02 -7.24 -12.28
N MET A 40 -0.26 -6.47 -11.23
CA MET A 40 -1.43 -5.60 -11.15
C MET A 40 -1.32 -4.40 -12.09
N ASP A 41 -2.44 -4.01 -12.68
CA ASP A 41 -2.59 -2.76 -13.41
C ASP A 41 -2.74 -1.55 -12.46
N ASN A 42 -2.77 -0.34 -13.02
CA ASN A 42 -2.86 0.88 -12.20
C ASN A 42 -4.20 1.02 -11.47
N ALA A 43 -5.30 0.48 -12.00
CA ALA A 43 -6.59 0.52 -11.34
C ALA A 43 -6.59 -0.40 -10.12
N GLU A 44 -6.12 -1.64 -10.28
CA GLU A 44 -5.94 -2.62 -9.21
C GLU A 44 -5.00 -2.09 -8.11
N ARG A 45 -3.87 -1.48 -8.49
CA ARG A 45 -2.92 -0.89 -7.53
C ARG A 45 -3.56 0.21 -6.68
N ARG A 46 -4.43 1.05 -7.25
CA ARG A 46 -5.15 2.09 -6.49
C ARG A 46 -6.13 1.48 -5.50
N VAL A 47 -6.83 0.42 -5.89
CA VAL A 47 -7.73 -0.30 -4.98
C VAL A 47 -6.93 -0.85 -3.80
N VAL A 48 -5.81 -1.52 -4.06
CA VAL A 48 -4.92 -2.03 -3.00
C VAL A 48 -4.44 -0.90 -2.08
N LEU A 49 -4.04 0.25 -2.62
CA LEU A 49 -3.64 1.40 -1.80
C LEU A 49 -4.78 1.92 -0.90
N GLY A 50 -6.02 1.93 -1.39
CA GLY A 50 -7.20 2.27 -0.59
C GLY A 50 -7.40 1.30 0.57
N LEU A 51 -7.34 -0.01 0.30
CA LEU A 51 -7.44 -1.05 1.31
C LEU A 51 -6.31 -0.96 2.35
N CYS A 52 -5.07 -0.69 1.91
CA CYS A 52 -3.94 -0.49 2.82
C CYS A 52 -4.19 0.69 3.76
N HIS A 53 -4.76 1.77 3.25
CA HIS A 53 -5.11 2.93 4.08
C HIS A 53 -6.20 2.58 5.10
N GLU A 54 -7.26 1.91 4.68
CA GLU A 54 -8.34 1.46 5.57
C GLU A 54 -7.82 0.55 6.70
N ARG A 55 -6.96 -0.42 6.36
CA ARG A 55 -6.29 -1.29 7.34
C ARG A 55 -5.38 -0.49 8.27
N ALA A 56 -4.60 0.44 7.74
CA ALA A 56 -3.73 1.29 8.55
C ALA A 56 -4.53 2.13 9.57
N VAL A 57 -5.70 2.63 9.17
CA VAL A 57 -6.63 3.36 10.06
C VAL A 57 -7.21 2.42 11.11
N ALA A 58 -7.67 1.23 10.72
CA ALA A 58 -8.21 0.23 11.64
C ALA A 58 -7.17 -0.24 12.69
N SER A 59 -5.91 -0.40 12.26
CA SER A 59 -4.78 -0.77 13.11
C SER A 59 -4.25 0.39 13.98
N GLY A 60 -4.83 1.59 13.87
CA GLY A 60 -4.40 2.77 14.63
C GLY A 60 -3.02 3.32 14.24
N LEU A 61 -2.48 2.89 13.09
CA LEU A 61 -1.17 3.31 12.59
C LEU A 61 -1.21 4.70 11.92
N VAL A 62 -2.41 5.17 11.55
CA VAL A 62 -2.62 6.50 11.01
C VAL A 62 -3.07 7.43 12.13
N PHE A 63 -2.12 7.90 12.95
CA PHE A 63 -2.28 9.23 13.53
C PHE A 63 -2.05 10.24 12.41
N MET A 64 -2.92 11.24 12.25
CA MET A 64 -2.80 12.32 11.27
C MET A 64 -1.36 12.89 11.23
N VAL A 65 -0.51 12.34 10.36
CA VAL A 65 0.77 12.96 10.02
C VAL A 65 0.46 13.92 8.89
N SER A 66 0.21 15.16 9.31
CA SER A 66 0.24 16.36 8.48
C SER A 66 1.33 16.22 7.42
N GLY A 67 0.95 16.48 6.17
CA GLY A 67 1.79 16.30 5.00
C GLY A 67 3.19 16.90 5.18
N LYS A 68 4.21 16.10 4.88
CA LYS A 68 5.49 16.65 4.47
C LYS A 68 5.32 17.18 3.05
N SER A 69 4.95 18.45 2.97
CA SER A 69 5.24 19.33 1.85
C SER A 69 6.72 19.16 1.50
N GLY A 70 7.00 18.89 0.23
CA GLY A 70 8.36 18.84 -0.29
C GLY A 70 9.10 20.15 -0.02
N ALA A 71 10.37 20.02 0.35
CA ALA A 71 11.35 21.10 0.25
C ALA A 71 11.82 21.23 -1.20
#